data_AF-A0A2V6U739-F1
#
_entry.id   AF-A0A2V6U739-F1
#
_cell.length_a   1.000
_cell.length_b   1.000
_cell.length_c   1.000
_cell.angle_alpha   90.00
_cell.angle_beta   90.00
_cell.angle_gamma   90.00
#
_symmetry.space_group_name_H-M   'P 1'
#
loop_
_entity.id
_entity.type
_entity.pdbx_description
1 polymer ?
#
loop_
_entity_poly.entity_id
_entity_poly.type
_entity_poly.pdbx_seq_one_letter_code
_entity_poly.pdbx_strand_id
1 'polypeptide(L)' 'MHCPRCHTENRPQAKFCEECAAPLARACAHCGAELSPTAKFCPECAHPAAAGRGAQARFASPESYTPRHL' A
#
# COMPACT_ATOMS: atom_id res chain seq x y z
N MET A 1 14.10 -2.64 4.25
CA MET A 1 12.74 -3.21 4.05
C MET A 1 12.73 -4.62 4.62
N HIS A 2 11.64 -5.09 5.23
CA HIS A 2 11.61 -6.42 5.87
C HIS A 2 11.05 -7.47 4.90
N CYS A 3 11.72 -8.62 4.79
CA CYS A 3 11.21 -9.74 4.02
C CYS A 3 9.88 -10.23 4.62
N PRO A 4 8.79 -10.36 3.85
CA PRO A 4 7.52 -10.83 4.38
C PRO A 4 7.54 -12.33 4.75
N ARG A 5 8.53 -13.09 4.26
CA ARG A 5 8.65 -14.54 4.49
C ARG A 5 9.52 -14.89 5.69
N CYS A 6 10.70 -14.27 5.82
CA CYS A 6 11.68 -14.60 6.88
C CYS A 6 12.01 -13.42 7.80
N HIS A 7 11.39 -12.25 7.59
CA HIS A 7 11.56 -11.04 8.40
C HIS A 7 12.94 -10.39 8.40
N THR A 8 13.94 -10.93 7.68
CA THR A 8 15.25 -10.31 7.49
C THR A 8 15.12 -8.89 6.95
N GLU A 9 15.89 -7.96 7.51
CA GLU A 9 16.05 -6.62 6.96
C GLU A 9 16.91 -6.66 5.69
N ASN A 10 16.38 -6.11 4.59
CA ASN A 10 17.04 -6.04 3.30
C ASN A 10 17.20 -4.58 2.86
N ARG A 11 18.15 -4.32 1.96
CA ARG A 11 18.32 -3.00 1.32
C ARG A 11 17.01 -2.55 0.64
N PRO A 12 16.64 -1.26 0.67
CA PRO A 12 15.38 -0.76 0.09
C PRO A 12 15.17 -1.04 -1.41
N GLN A 13 16.25 -1.30 -2.15
CA GLN A 13 16.24 -1.55 -3.60
C GLN A 13 16.47 -3.04 -3.93
N ALA A 14 16.56 -3.92 -2.93
CA ALA A 14 16.75 -5.35 -3.15
C ALA A 14 15.50 -5.95 -3.82
N LYS A 15 15.70 -6.73 -4.89
CA LYS A 15 14.60 -7.43 -5.59
C LYS A 15 14.22 -8.77 -4.92
N PHE A 16 15.20 -9.41 -4.29
CA PHE A 16 15.07 -10.68 -3.60
C PHE A 16 15.66 -10.57 -2.20
N CYS A 17 15.19 -11.41 -1.28
CA CYS A 17 15.73 -11.49 0.06
C CYS A 17 17.12 -12.13 0.03
N GLU A 18 18.09 -11.50 0.70
CA GLU A 18 19.47 -11.99 0.78
C GLU A 18 19.62 -13.31 1.56
N GLU A 19 18.67 -13.61 2.45
CA GLU A 19 18.68 -14.84 3.28
C GLU A 19 17.86 -15.99 2.67
N CYS A 20 16.66 -15.72 2.15
CA CYS A 20 15.72 -16.77 1.73
C CYS A 20 15.36 -16.76 0.23
N ALA A 21 15.97 -15.86 -0.56
CA ALA A 21 15.72 -15.67 -2.00
C ALA A 21 14.26 -15.36 -2.40
N ALA A 22 13.35 -15.12 -1.45
CA ALA A 22 11.97 -14.74 -1.75
C ALA A 22 11.93 -13.37 -2.45
N PRO A 23 11.06 -13.17 -3.46
CA PRO A 23 10.88 -11.87 -4.08
C PRO A 23 10.36 -10.85 -3.05
N LEU A 24 10.96 -9.67 -3.06
CA LEU A 24 10.62 -8.56 -2.16
C LEU A 24 9.62 -7.58 -2.80
N ALA A 25 9.45 -7.66 -4.12
CA ALA A 25 8.42 -6.92 -4.83
C ALA A 25 7.02 -7.42 -4.42
N ARG A 26 6.06 -6.49 -4.37
CA ARG A 26 4.65 -6.82 -4.09
C ARG A 26 3.92 -7.03 -5.40
N ALA A 27 2.87 -7.84 -5.42
CA ALA A 27 1.97 -7.91 -6.57
C ALA A 27 0.75 -6.99 -6.33
N CYS A 28 0.24 -6.40 -7.41
CA CYS A 28 -1.02 -5.66 -7.37
C CYS A 28 -2.17 -6.63 -7.06
N ALA A 29 -2.95 -6.32 -6.01
CA ALA A 29 -4.11 -7.14 -5.63
C ALA A 29 -5.23 -7.16 -6.69
N HIS A 30 -5.25 -6.18 -7.61
CA HIS A 30 -6.28 -6.09 -8.65
C HIS A 30 -5.85 -6.76 -9.96
N CYS A 31 -4.63 -6.54 -10.44
CA CYS A 31 -4.18 -7.03 -11.75
C CYS A 31 -2.96 -7.97 -11.72
N GLY A 32 -2.34 -8.21 -10.55
CA GLY A 32 -1.17 -9.08 -10.42
C GLY A 32 0.17 -8.47 -10.87
N ALA A 33 0.18 -7.26 -11.45
CA ALA A 33 1.41 -6.59 -11.87
C ALA A 33 2.39 -6.37 -10.70
N GLU A 34 3.69 -6.42 -10.99
CA GLU A 34 4.74 -6.17 -10.00
C GLU A 34 4.73 -4.70 -9.55
N LEU A 35 4.79 -4.49 -8.24
CA LEU A 35 4.79 -3.19 -7.60
C LEU A 35 6.13 -2.93 -6.93
N SER A 36 6.68 -1.74 -7.19
CA SER A 36 7.83 -1.24 -6.45
C SER A 36 7.55 -1.22 -4.92
N PRO A 37 8.56 -1.46 -4.07
CA PRO A 37 8.43 -1.35 -2.62
C PRO A 37 7.91 0.02 -2.14
N THR A 38 8.08 1.07 -2.96
CA THR A 38 7.64 2.45 -2.64
C THR A 38 6.40 2.89 -3.42
N ALA A 39 5.85 2.04 -4.31
CA ALA A 39 4.67 2.38 -5.10
C ALA A 39 3.45 2.63 -4.21
N LYS A 40 2.78 3.77 -4.41
CA LYS A 40 1.48 4.08 -3.79
C LYS A 40 0.30 3.57 -4.64
N PHE A 41 0.49 3.50 -5.95
CA PHE A 41 -0.49 3.04 -6.94
C PHE A 41 0.18 2.07 -7.91
N CYS A 42 -0.63 1.19 -8.52
CA CYS A 42 -0.16 0.32 -9.58
C CYS A 42 0.12 1.12 -10.87
N PRO A 43 1.31 0.96 -11.49
CA PRO A 43 1.62 1.65 -12.74
C PRO A 43 0.79 1.15 -13.93
N GLU A 44 0.25 -0.06 -13.86
CA GLU A 44 -0.52 -0.67 -14.95
C GLU A 44 -2.02 -0.35 -14.87
N CYS A 45 -2.61 -0.36 -13.67
CA CYS A 45 -4.07 -0.25 -13.50
C CYS A 45 -4.53 0.85 -12.56
N ALA A 46 -3.60 1.67 -12.03
CA ALA A 46 -3.85 2.73 -11.06
C ALA A 46 -4.48 2.30 -9.71
N HIS A 47 -4.73 1.00 -9.49
CA HIS A 47 -5.25 0.52 -8.22
C HIS A 47 -4.27 0.83 -7.06
N PRO A 48 -4.75 1.29 -5.89
CA PRO A 48 -3.90 1.52 -4.73
C PRO A 48 -3.10 0.27 -4.34
N ALA A 49 -1.79 0.43 -4.08
CA ALA A 49 -0.85 -0.66 -3.80
C ALA A 49 -1.04 -1.29 -2.41
N ALA A 50 -1.54 -0.50 -1.45
CA ALA A 50 -2.14 -0.90 -0.17
C ALA A 50 -2.56 0.41 0.52
N ALA A 51 -3.79 0.46 1.05
CA ALA A 51 -4.29 1.63 1.76
C ALA A 51 -3.39 1.88 2.99
N GLY A 52 -2.59 2.95 2.96
CA GLY A 52 -1.99 3.48 4.17
C GLY A 52 -3.10 3.65 5.19
N ARG A 53 -2.95 3.04 6.38
CA ARG A 53 -3.81 3.28 7.54
C ARG A 53 -3.94 4.80 7.72
N GLY A 54 -5.06 5.36 7.31
CA GLY A 54 -5.17 6.82 7.25
C GLY A 54 -6.20 7.41 6.29
N ALA A 55 -7.02 6.62 5.62
CA ALA A 55 -8.34 7.08 5.19
C ALA A 55 -9.38 6.60 6.22
N GLN A 56 -9.21 6.98 7.49
CA GLN A 56 -10.42 7.14 8.28
C GLN A 56 -11.27 8.14 7.52
N ALA A 57 -12.49 7.76 7.20
CA ALA A 57 -13.44 8.59 6.50
C ALA A 57 -13.73 9.84 7.35
N ARG A 58 -12.88 10.86 7.27
CA ARG A 58 -13.06 12.15 7.94
C ARG A 58 -14.27 12.92 7.37
N PHE A 59 -14.91 12.37 6.35
CA PHE A 59 -16.05 12.93 5.64
C PHE A 59 -17.25 11.98 5.60
N ALA A 60 -17.40 11.07 6.57
CA ALA A 60 -18.54 10.15 6.59
C ALA A 60 -19.90 10.79 6.95
N SER A 61 -19.96 12.08 7.33
CA SER A 61 -21.22 12.72 7.73
C SER A 61 -21.25 14.23 7.44
N PRO A 62 -21.97 14.72 6.41
CA PRO A 62 -22.27 16.15 6.22
C PRO A 62 -23.25 16.71 7.27
N GLU A 63 -23.77 15.87 8.18
CA GLU A 63 -24.77 16.19 9.20
C GLU A 63 -24.28 17.21 10.26
N SER A 64 -22.98 17.52 10.27
CA SER A 64 -22.36 18.46 11.21
C SER A 64 -22.38 19.92 10.75
N TYR A 65 -22.76 20.23 9.50
CA TYR A 65 -22.81 21.60 8.96
C TYR A 65 -24.23 22.15 8.74
N THR A 66 -25.29 21.55 9.28
CA THR A 66 -26.64 22.13 9.15
C THR A 66 -26.97 23.02 10.37
N PRO A 67 -26.74 24.35 10.33
CA PRO A 67 -27.18 25.24 11.41
C PRO A 67 -28.71 25.24 11.50
N ARG A 68 -29.23 25.13 12.72
CA ARG A 68 -30.63 24.78 13.04
C ARG A 68 -31.66 25.89 12.82
N HIS A 69 -31.33 26.93 12.04
CA HIS A 69 -32.14 28.15 11.91
C HIS A 69 -32.13 28.72 10.48
N LEU A 70 -32.50 27.89 9.49
CA LEU A 70 -33.00 28.37 8.19
C LEU A 70 -34.52 28.27 8.18
#